data_AF-A0A1F6TIS6-F1
#
_entry.id   AF-A0A1F6TIS6-F1
#
_cell.length_a   1.000
_cell.length_b   1.000
_cell.length_c   1.000
_cell.angle_alpha   90.00
_cell.angle_beta   90.00
_cell.angle_gamma   90.00
#
_symmetry.space_group_name_H-M   'P 1'
#
loop_
_entity.id
_entity.type
_entity.pdbx_description
1 polymer ?
#
loop_
_entity_poly.entity_id
_entity_poly.type
_entity_poly.pdbx_seq_one_letter_code
_entity_poly.pdbx_strand_id
1 'polypeptide(L)'
;MVDCHSRGALRGRIRNISSGGLFVATGAASPPVHAGVDLAFTLRTNGLTRISRIEAVVTRVAEGGFGLMFSQFNPNGLAAVLTAPAAEPAYHANAA
;
A
#
# COMPACT_ATOMS: atom_id res chain seq x y z
N MET A 1 -4.24 -1.58 3.96
CA MET A 1 -4.48 -1.06 5.32
C MET A 1 -3.16 -0.58 5.84
N VAL A 2 -3.08 0.65 6.32
CA VAL A 2 -1.88 1.25 6.91
C VAL A 2 -2.18 1.39 8.39
N ASP A 3 -1.52 0.63 9.24
CA ASP A 3 -1.66 0.79 10.68
C ASP A 3 -0.62 1.80 11.18
N CYS A 4 -1.11 2.87 11.78
CA CYS A 4 -0.28 3.88 12.42
C CYS A 4 -0.40 3.64 13.92
N HIS A 5 0.60 3.02 14.55
CA HIS A 5 0.59 2.62 15.97
C HIS A 5 0.01 3.68 16.94
N SER A 6 0.19 4.97 16.67
CA SER A 6 -0.30 6.09 17.50
C SER A 6 -1.66 6.68 17.06
N ARG A 7 -2.20 6.31 15.90
CA ARG A 7 -3.43 6.87 15.29
C ARG A 7 -4.43 5.82 14.81
N GLY A 8 -4.15 4.53 15.02
CA GLY A 8 -4.96 3.41 14.56
C GLY A 8 -4.81 3.15 13.06
N ALA A 9 -5.75 2.38 12.50
CA ALA A 9 -5.66 1.90 11.14
C ALA A 9 -6.35 2.81 10.10
N LEU A 10 -5.63 3.08 9.01
CA LEU A 10 -6.10 3.80 7.83
C LEU A 10 -6.30 2.84 6.66
N ARG A 11 -7.36 3.08 5.88
CA ARG A 11 -7.58 2.38 4.62
C ARG A 11 -7.31 3.33 3.45
N GLY A 12 -6.51 2.87 2.50
CA GLY A 12 -6.16 3.63 1.31
C GLY A 12 -5.89 2.71 0.13
N ARG A 13 -5.74 3.30 -1.06
CA ARG A 13 -5.41 2.60 -2.29
C ARG A 13 -3.96 2.89 -2.67
N ILE A 14 -3.18 1.84 -2.91
CA ILE A 14 -1.84 1.96 -3.46
C ILE A 14 -1.97 2.50 -4.89
N ARG A 15 -1.30 3.61 -5.21
CA ARG A 15 -1.34 4.24 -6.54
C ARG A 15 -0.11 3.96 -7.38
N ASN A 16 1.03 3.83 -6.73
CA ASN A 16 2.27 3.40 -7.34
C ASN A 16 3.10 2.68 -6.28
N ILE A 17 4.02 1.85 -6.76
CA ILE A 17 4.98 1.13 -5.94
C ILE A 17 6.32 1.08 -6.68
N SER A 18 7.40 1.16 -5.92
CA SER A 18 8.78 0.93 -6.37
C SER A 18 9.45 -0.05 -5.42
N SER A 19 10.74 -0.30 -5.64
CA SER A 19 11.54 -1.10 -4.72
C SER A 19 11.84 -0.43 -3.38
N GLY A 20 11.75 0.90 -3.31
CA GLY A 20 12.03 1.67 -2.10
C GLY A 20 10.80 2.11 -1.32
N GLY A 21 9.62 2.11 -1.95
CA GLY A 21 8.44 2.66 -1.31
C GLY A 21 7.18 2.63 -2.16
N LEU A 22 6.14 3.32 -1.69
CA LEU A 22 4.86 3.43 -2.39
C LEU A 22 4.09 4.70 -2.01
N PHE A 23 3.12 5.06 -2.85
CA PHE A 23 2.17 6.13 -2.55
C PHE A 23 0.79 5.55 -2.24
N VAL A 24 0.24 5.94 -1.09
CA VAL A 24 -1.12 5.57 -0.67
C VAL A 24 -2.03 6.79 -0.85
N ALA A 25 -3.04 6.65 -1.70
CA ALA A 25 -4.13 7.60 -1.77
C ALA A 25 -5.13 7.32 -0.63
N THR A 26 -5.48 8.36 0.12
CA THR A 26 -6.40 8.34 1.26
C THR A 26 -7.35 9.52 1.18
N GLY A 27 -8.60 9.34 1.62
CA GLY A 27 -9.64 10.36 1.45
C GLY A 27 -9.45 11.66 2.25
N ALA A 28 -8.83 11.61 3.44
CA ALA A 28 -8.64 12.82 4.26
C ALA A 28 -7.56 12.68 5.35
N ALA A 29 -7.45 11.51 5.97
CA ALA A 29 -6.50 11.29 7.05
C ALA A 29 -5.10 10.96 6.52
N SER A 30 -4.11 11.76 6.93
CA SER A 30 -2.68 11.49 6.69
C SER A 30 -1.93 11.38 8.02
N PRO A 31 -1.07 10.36 8.19
CA PRO A 31 -0.18 10.31 9.34
C PRO A 31 0.87 11.42 9.25
N PRO A 32 1.50 11.81 10.37
CA PRO A 32 2.61 12.75 10.36
C PRO A 32 3.79 12.24 9.52
N VAL A 33 4.56 13.16 8.94
CA VAL A 33 5.86 12.82 8.34
C VAL A 33 6.77 12.21 9.42
N HIS A 34 7.59 11.24 9.03
CA HIS A 34 8.47 10.43 9.86
C HIS A 34 7.75 9.46 10.82
N ALA A 35 6.42 9.35 10.77
CA ALA A 35 5.72 8.31 11.52
C ALA A 35 6.06 6.93 10.95
N GLY A 36 6.40 5.99 11.85
CA GLY A 36 6.48 4.57 11.53
C GLY A 36 5.09 3.96 11.38
N VAL A 37 4.89 3.16 10.35
CA VAL A 37 3.61 2.52 10.01
C VAL A 37 3.81 1.07 9.58
N ASP A 38 2.84 0.22 9.91
CA ASP A 38 2.75 -1.13 9.37
C ASP A 38 1.78 -1.16 8.20
N LEU A 39 2.29 -1.44 7.02
CA LEU A 39 1.45 -1.61 5.84
C LEU A 39 1.04 -3.08 5.71
N ALA A 40 -0.25 -3.34 5.81
CA ALA A 40 -0.86 -4.62 5.44
C ALA A 40 -1.56 -4.49 4.08
N PHE A 41 -1.16 -5.29 3.10
CA PHE A 41 -1.82 -5.33 1.79
C PHE A 41 -2.04 -6.76 1.32
N THR A 42 -3.00 -6.91 0.43
CA THR A 42 -3.41 -8.20 -0.12
C THR A 42 -2.93 -8.30 -1.56
N LEU A 43 -2.09 -9.28 -1.83
CA LEU A 43 -1.72 -9.70 -3.17
C LEU A 43 -2.64 -10.84 -3.60
N ARG A 44 -3.22 -10.71 -4.80
CA ARG A 44 -3.97 -11.78 -5.44
C ARG A 44 -3.19 -12.25 -6.66
N THR A 45 -2.72 -13.49 -6.65
CA THR A 45 -1.96 -14.07 -7.75
C THR A 45 -2.42 -15.51 -7.95
N ASN A 46 -2.81 -15.88 -9.18
CA ASN A 46 -3.22 -17.25 -9.54
C ASN A 46 -4.25 -17.88 -8.58
N GLY A 47 -5.26 -17.11 -8.16
CA GLY A 47 -6.29 -17.57 -7.22
C GLY A 47 -5.87 -17.63 -5.74
N LEU A 48 -4.59 -17.40 -5.43
CA LEU A 48 -4.09 -17.32 -4.07
C LEU A 48 -4.16 -15.88 -3.56
N THR A 49 -4.67 -15.74 -2.33
CA THR A 49 -4.71 -14.47 -1.60
C THR A 49 -3.62 -14.49 -0.53
N ARG A 50 -2.60 -13.65 -0.69
CA ARG A 50 -1.54 -13.48 0.30
C ARG A 50 -1.65 -12.13 0.99
N ILE A 51 -1.75 -12.14 2.32
CA ILE A 51 -1.62 -10.92 3.12
C ILE A 51 -0.13 -10.73 3.42
N SER A 52 0.41 -9.59 3.01
CA SER A 52 1.79 -9.21 3.29
C SER A 52 1.81 -8.00 4.20
N ARG A 53 2.75 -7.99 5.15
CA ARG A 53 3.03 -6.86 6.05
C ARG A 53 4.43 -6.33 5.78
N ILE A 54 4.56 -5.01 5.71
CA ILE A 54 5.84 -4.32 5.51
C ILE A 54 5.88 -3.10 6.42
N GLU A 55 6.95 -2.99 7.20
CA GLU A 55 7.25 -1.79 7.97
C GLU A 55 7.69 -0.66 7.03
N ALA A 56 7.14 0.52 7.24
CA ALA A 56 7.48 1.70 6.46
C ALA A 56 7.49 2.98 7.31
N VAL A 57 8.08 4.04 6.76
CA VAL A 57 8.08 5.37 7.34
C VAL A 57 7.42 6.34 6.37
N VAL A 58 6.58 7.24 6.88
CA VAL A 58 6.01 8.33 6.09
C VAL A 58 7.11 9.33 5.71
N THR A 59 7.38 9.48 4.42
CA THR A 59 8.43 10.40 3.94
C THR A 59 7.89 11.72 3.40
N ARG A 60 6.62 11.74 2.97
CA ARG A 60 5.93 12.96 2.52
C ARG A 60 4.42 12.83 2.68
N VAL A 61 3.76 13.95 2.91
CA VAL A 61 2.30 14.10 2.82
C VAL A 61 2.00 15.02 1.64
N ALA A 62 1.02 14.65 0.82
CA ALA A 62 0.57 15.41 -0.33
C ALA A 62 -0.97 15.51 -0.32
N GLU A 63 -1.52 16.32 -1.21
CA GLU A 63 -2.97 16.36 -1.39
C GLU A 63 -3.48 14.95 -1.77
N GLY A 64 -4.44 14.45 -0.98
CA GLY A 64 -5.08 13.15 -1.22
C GLY A 64 -4.25 11.90 -0.88
N GLY A 65 -3.11 12.03 -0.19
CA GLY A 65 -2.34 10.86 0.22
C GLY A 65 -0.96 11.12 0.81
N PHE A 66 -0.17 10.05 0.95
CA PHE A 66 1.18 10.13 1.50
C PHE A 66 2.12 9.10 0.88
N GLY A 67 3.40 9.46 0.84
CA GLY A 67 4.49 8.60 0.42
C GLY A 67 5.06 7.83 1.59
N LEU A 68 5.32 6.55 1.38
CA LEU A 68 5.95 5.64 2.31
C LEU A 68 7.28 5.16 1.74
N MET A 69 8.27 5.03 2.61
CA MET A 69 9.54 4.34 2.33
C MET A 69 9.61 3.08 3.18
N PHE A 70 10.00 1.96 2.60
CA PHE A 70 10.12 0.69 3.33
C PHE A 70 11.30 0.75 4.30
N SER A 71 11.07 0.35 5.56
CA SER A 71 12.08 0.38 6.63
C SER A 71 13.08 -0.75 6.51
N GLN A 72 12.66 -1.88 5.93
CA GLN A 72 13.50 -3.05 5.74
C GLN A 72 13.41 -3.52 4.28
N PHE A 73 14.57 -3.86 3.70
CA PHE A 73 14.61 -4.50 2.40
C PHE A 73 14.11 -5.94 2.54
N ASN A 74 12.86 -6.19 2.17
CA ASN A 74 12.28 -7.54 2.08
C ASN A 74 12.14 -7.93 0.60
N PRO A 75 13.21 -8.45 -0.05
CA PRO A 75 13.22 -8.74 -1.48
C PRO A 75 12.13 -9.72 -1.89
N ASN A 76 11.81 -10.70 -1.04
CA ASN A 76 10.78 -11.71 -1.32
C ASN A 76 9.36 -11.12 -1.26
N GLY A 77 9.08 -10.28 -0.26
CA GLY A 77 7.80 -9.58 -0.14
C GLY A 77 7.60 -8.55 -1.24
N LEU A 78 8.68 -7.84 -1.59
CA LEU A 78 8.70 -6.77 -2.57
C LEU A 78 8.61 -7.29 -4.01
N ALA A 79 9.34 -8.37 -4.34
CA ALA A 79 9.23 -9.04 -5.64
C ALA A 79 7.78 -9.48 -5.91
N ALA A 80 7.12 -10.06 -4.91
CA ALA A 80 5.71 -10.47 -5.04
C ALA A 80 4.76 -9.29 -5.34
N VAL A 81 5.08 -8.06 -4.89
CA VAL A 81 4.28 -6.88 -5.24
C VAL A 81 4.61 -6.35 -6.63
N LEU A 82 5.90 -6.32 -6.99
CA LEU A 82 6.34 -5.80 -8.28
C LEU A 82 5.95 -6.72 -9.45
N THR A 83 5.86 -8.03 -9.23
CA THR A 83 5.44 -8.99 -10.25
C THR A 83 3.94 -9.28 -10.23
N ALA A 84 3.18 -8.72 -9.29
CA ALA A 84 1.73 -8.87 -9.30
C ALA A 84 1.15 -8.01 -10.43
N PRO A 85 0.30 -8.58 -11.32
CA PRO A 85 -0.39 -7.77 -12.31
C PRO A 85 -1.19 -6.68 -11.59
N ALA A 86 -1.14 -5.46 -12.13
CA ALA A 86 -1.99 -4.38 -11.66
C ALA A 86 -3.43 -4.89 -11.62
N ALA A 87 -4.10 -4.74 -10.47
CA ALA A 87 -5.50 -5.14 -10.38
C ALA A 87 -6.28 -4.36 -11.44
N GLU A 88 -6.72 -5.07 -12.48
CA GLU A 88 -7.66 -4.56 -13.48
C GLU A 88 -8.81 -3.86 -12.73
N PRO A 89 -9.18 -2.62 -13.11
CA PRO A 89 -10.45 -2.09 -12.64
C PRO A 89 -11.53 -3.09 -13.06
N ALA A 90 -12.35 -3.54 -12.13
CA ALA A 90 -13.45 -4.44 -12.42
C ALA A 90 -14.27 -3.86 -13.58
N TYR A 91 -14.14 -4.48 -14.75
CA TYR A 91 -14.96 -4.20 -15.91
C TYR A 91 -16.40 -4.57 -15.51
N HIS A 92 -17.20 -3.56 -15.19
CA HIS A 92 -18.64 -3.70 -15.14
C HIS A 92 -19.11 -3.91 -16.58
N ALA A 93 -19.17 -5.17 -17.00
CA ALA A 93 -20.00 -5.59 -18.10
C ALA A 93 -21.45 -5.34 -17.68
N ASN A 94 -22.00 -4.18 -18.01
CA ASN A 94 -23.45 -4.04 -18.07
C ASN A 94 -23.89 -4.86 -19.29
N ALA A 95 -24.36 -6.08 -19.00
CA ALA A 95 -25.23 -6.83 -19.87
C ALA A 95 -26.62 -6.17 -19.90
N ALA A 96 -27.28 -6.36 -21.05
CA ALA A 96 -28.61 -5.92 -21.47
C ALA A 96 -28.70 -4.48 -22.03
#